data_AF-A0A150XSA2-F1
#
_entry.id   AF-A0A150XSA2-F1
#
_cell.length_a   1.000
_cell.length_b   1.000
_cell.length_c   1.000
_cell.angle_alpha   90.00
_cell.angle_beta   90.00
_cell.angle_gamma   90.00
#
_symmetry.space_group_name_H-M   'P 1'
#
loop_
_entity.id
_entity.type
_entity.pdbx_description
1 polymer ?
#
loop_
_entity_poly.entity_id
_entity_poly.type
_entity_poly.pdbx_seq_one_letter_code
_entity_poly.pdbx_strand_id
1 'polypeptide(L)'
;MDNINFFSEDIDFSLKKEDQIAIWLQRIAEAENSSIEEISYVFCSDDYLLKINQEYLDHDYYTDIITFDNRDNPEDPIESDIFISIDRVTENASDQNVSFELELKRVLAHGLLHLIGYNDKTEEEQQLMREKEEAYLSLQIN
;
A
#
# COMPACT_ATOMS: atom_id res chain seq x y z
N MET A 1 7.44 15.35 -9.19
CA MET A 1 6.74 14.53 -8.17
C MET A 1 6.17 13.35 -8.94
N ASP A 2 7.03 12.66 -9.69
CA ASP A 2 6.62 11.89 -10.87
C ASP A 2 6.92 10.39 -10.66
N ASN A 3 7.21 10.03 -9.40
CA ASN A 3 7.75 8.71 -9.03
C ASN A 3 6.69 7.84 -8.36
N ILE A 4 5.47 8.35 -8.13
CA ILE A 4 4.36 7.55 -7.58
C ILE A 4 3.18 7.70 -8.53
N ASN A 5 2.78 6.58 -9.10
CA ASN A 5 1.75 6.50 -10.12
C ASN A 5 0.56 5.68 -9.59
N PHE A 6 -0.65 6.04 -10.01
CA PHE A 6 -1.89 5.38 -9.63
C PHE A 6 -2.61 4.88 -10.87
N PHE A 7 -2.98 3.61 -10.88
CA PHE A 7 -3.67 2.95 -11.98
C PHE A 7 -4.85 2.15 -11.46
N SER A 8 -5.79 1.85 -12.33
CA SER A 8 -6.90 0.95 -12.04
C SER A 8 -6.99 -0.11 -13.13
N GLU A 9 -7.10 -1.36 -12.73
CA GLU A 9 -7.29 -2.52 -13.60
C GLU A 9 -8.65 -3.13 -13.31
N ASP A 10 -9.31 -3.67 -14.33
CA ASP A 10 -10.60 -4.39 -14.29
C ASP A 10 -11.83 -3.72 -13.62
N ILE A 11 -11.65 -2.56 -12.98
CA ILE A 11 -12.68 -1.77 -12.30
C ILE A 11 -12.66 -0.30 -12.75
N ASP A 12 -13.79 0.40 -12.57
CA ASP A 12 -13.89 1.85 -12.74
C ASP A 12 -13.66 2.54 -11.37
N PHE A 13 -12.40 2.67 -10.99
CA PHE A 13 -11.97 3.34 -9.77
C PHE A 13 -11.04 4.51 -10.09
N SER A 14 -11.19 5.62 -9.36
CA SER A 14 -10.31 6.78 -9.45
C SER A 14 -9.97 7.27 -8.05
N LEU A 15 -8.67 7.40 -7.76
CA LEU A 15 -8.22 7.89 -6.48
C LEU A 15 -8.46 9.40 -6.38
N LYS A 16 -9.08 9.86 -5.29
CA LYS A 16 -9.28 11.29 -5.07
C LYS A 16 -8.00 11.91 -4.52
N LYS A 17 -7.61 13.07 -5.07
CA LYS A 17 -6.46 13.87 -4.63
C LYS A 17 -5.13 13.10 -4.73
N GLU A 18 -4.89 12.45 -5.86
CA GLU A 18 -3.67 11.69 -6.16
C GLU A 18 -2.40 12.47 -5.80
N ASP A 19 -2.27 13.72 -6.24
CA ASP A 19 -1.11 14.58 -5.91
C ASP A 19 -0.85 14.69 -4.40
N GLN A 20 -1.91 14.85 -3.61
CA GLN A 20 -1.81 14.96 -2.15
C GLN A 20 -1.37 13.64 -1.52
N ILE A 21 -1.85 12.51 -2.06
CA ILE A 21 -1.50 11.18 -1.56
C ILE A 21 -0.07 10.83 -1.95
N ALA A 22 0.36 11.12 -3.18
CA ALA A 22 1.75 10.96 -3.62
C ALA A 22 2.71 11.77 -2.74
N ILE A 23 2.40 13.05 -2.47
CA ILE A 23 3.20 13.89 -1.56
C ILE A 23 3.25 13.28 -0.16
N TRP A 24 2.14 12.75 0.34
CA TRP A 24 2.07 12.13 1.65
C TRP A 24 2.93 10.86 1.73
N LEU A 25 2.83 9.97 0.74
CA LEU A 25 3.67 8.76 0.66
C LEU A 25 5.16 9.09 0.55
N GLN A 26 5.52 10.11 -0.23
CA GLN A 26 6.89 10.60 -0.30
C GLN A 26 7.41 11.05 1.06
N ARG A 27 6.59 11.80 1.82
CA ARG A 27 6.94 12.24 3.19
C ARG A 27 7.13 11.07 4.16
N ILE A 28 6.36 9.98 4.00
CA ILE A 28 6.55 8.76 4.80
C ILE A 28 7.92 8.14 4.51
N ALA A 29 8.25 7.94 3.23
CA ALA A 29 9.55 7.39 2.83
C ALA A 29 10.72 8.26 3.35
N GLU A 30 10.63 9.58 3.20
CA GLU A 30 11.63 10.52 3.72
C GLU A 30 11.77 10.46 5.25
N ALA A 31 10.66 10.38 5.98
CA ALA A 31 10.65 10.28 7.44
C ALA A 31 11.32 8.98 7.94
N GLU A 32 11.25 7.91 7.15
CA GLU A 32 11.91 6.64 7.41
C GLU A 32 13.31 6.54 6.77
N ASN A 33 13.88 7.65 6.29
CA ASN A 33 15.20 7.71 5.64
C ASN A 33 15.32 6.81 4.40
N SER A 34 14.22 6.58 3.69
CA SER A 34 14.16 5.87 2.42
C SER A 34 13.92 6.84 1.26
N SER A 35 14.19 6.39 0.05
CA SER A 35 13.94 7.16 -1.19
C SER A 35 13.14 6.32 -2.18
N ILE A 36 12.36 6.97 -3.03
CA ILE A 36 11.48 6.31 -4.01
C ILE A 36 12.00 6.63 -5.42
N GLU A 37 12.38 5.60 -6.16
CA GLU A 37 12.65 5.69 -7.60
C GLU A 37 11.32 5.68 -8.36
N GLU A 38 10.51 4.64 -8.18
CA GLU A 38 9.20 4.49 -8.80
C GLU A 38 8.29 3.56 -7.99
N ILE A 39 7.03 3.95 -7.75
CA ILE A 39 6.01 3.05 -7.21
C ILE A 39 4.74 3.17 -8.04
N SER A 40 4.23 2.04 -8.51
CA SER A 40 2.93 1.93 -9.18
C SER A 40 1.92 1.31 -8.23
N TYR A 41 0.90 2.06 -7.83
CA TYR A 41 -0.26 1.53 -7.12
C TYR A 41 -1.35 1.15 -8.13
N VAL A 42 -1.74 -0.11 -8.16
CA VAL A 42 -2.73 -0.67 -9.09
C VAL A 42 -3.97 -1.10 -8.30
N PHE A 43 -5.05 -0.35 -8.44
CA PHE A 43 -6.34 -0.67 -7.84
C PHE A 43 -7.10 -1.68 -8.70
N CYS A 44 -7.62 -2.74 -8.10
CA CYS A 44 -8.28 -3.82 -8.84
C CYS A 44 -9.40 -4.46 -8.02
N SER A 45 -10.13 -5.39 -8.63
CA SER A 45 -11.12 -6.22 -7.92
C SER A 45 -10.45 -7.32 -7.09
N ASP A 46 -11.23 -7.91 -6.17
CA ASP A 46 -10.81 -9.10 -5.42
C ASP A 46 -10.45 -10.29 -6.34
N ASP A 47 -11.21 -10.48 -7.42
CA ASP A 47 -11.02 -11.57 -8.37
C ASP A 47 -9.75 -11.38 -9.21
N TYR A 48 -9.40 -10.13 -9.52
CA TYR A 48 -8.13 -9.81 -10.18
C TYR A 48 -6.96 -10.07 -9.25
N LEU A 49 -7.02 -9.58 -8.01
CA LEU A 49 -5.94 -9.74 -7.04
C LEU A 49 -5.73 -11.21 -6.66
N LEU A 50 -6.80 -12.00 -6.54
CA LEU A 50 -6.72 -13.45 -6.31
C LEU A 50 -5.94 -14.16 -7.43
N LYS A 51 -6.17 -13.80 -8.71
CA LYS A 51 -5.41 -14.36 -9.83
C LYS A 51 -3.93 -14.02 -9.72
N ILE A 52 -3.59 -12.79 -9.36
CA ILE A 52 -2.19 -12.38 -9.13
C ILE A 52 -1.59 -13.22 -7.98
N ASN A 53 -2.32 -13.40 -6.88
CA ASN A 53 -1.87 -14.19 -5.72
C ASN A 53 -1.59 -15.66 -6.10
N GLN A 54 -2.46 -16.25 -6.93
CA GLN A 54 -2.30 -17.62 -7.41
C GLN A 54 -1.16 -17.75 -8.43
N GLU A 55 -1.10 -16.86 -9.42
CA GLU A 55 -0.15 -16.96 -10.54
C GLU A 55 1.29 -16.65 -10.14
N TYR A 56 1.50 -15.68 -9.24
CA TYR A 56 2.84 -15.19 -8.90
C TYR A 56 3.33 -15.65 -7.53
N LEU A 57 2.42 -15.95 -6.58
CA LEU A 57 2.79 -16.32 -5.20
C LEU A 57 2.34 -17.74 -4.79
N ASP A 58 1.65 -18.48 -5.66
CA ASP A 58 1.11 -19.83 -5.37
C ASP A 58 0.19 -19.86 -4.14
N HIS A 59 -0.55 -18.77 -3.93
CA HIS A 59 -1.46 -18.58 -2.80
C HIS A 59 -2.92 -18.50 -3.27
N ASP A 60 -3.79 -19.32 -2.67
CA ASP A 60 -5.22 -19.40 -3.01
C ASP A 60 -6.11 -18.83 -1.88
N TYR A 61 -5.96 -17.54 -1.63
CA TYR A 61 -6.80 -16.79 -0.69
C TYR A 61 -6.89 -15.31 -1.07
N TYR A 62 -7.98 -14.65 -0.69
CA TYR A 62 -8.18 -13.22 -0.87
C TYR A 62 -7.32 -12.41 0.13
N THR A 63 -6.72 -11.33 -0.36
CA THR A 63 -5.94 -10.35 0.42
C THR A 63 -6.33 -8.94 -0.04
N ASP A 64 -6.04 -7.91 0.75
CA ASP A 64 -6.27 -6.52 0.34
C ASP A 64 -5.10 -5.94 -0.47
N ILE A 65 -3.89 -6.48 -0.28
CA ILE A 65 -2.67 -5.96 -0.90
C ILE A 65 -1.71 -7.09 -1.32
N ILE A 66 -1.02 -6.88 -2.44
CA ILE A 66 0.16 -7.62 -2.86
C ILE A 66 1.22 -6.61 -3.31
N THR A 67 2.44 -6.75 -2.80
CA THR A 67 3.57 -5.87 -3.12
C THR A 67 4.65 -6.68 -3.83
N PHE A 68 5.08 -6.22 -5.01
CA PHE A 68 6.25 -6.73 -5.72
C PHE A 68 7.38 -5.71 -5.60
N ASP A 69 8.44 -6.09 -4.88
CA ASP A 69 9.65 -5.29 -4.75
C ASP A 69 10.58 -5.59 -5.94
N ASN A 70 10.80 -4.58 -6.79
CA ASN A 70 11.57 -4.71 -8.02
C ASN A 70 13.04 -4.31 -7.83
N ARG A 71 13.46 -3.97 -6.61
CA ARG A 71 14.85 -3.60 -6.30
C ARG A 71 15.80 -4.80 -6.33
N ASP A 72 17.03 -4.54 -6.75
CA ASP A 72 18.13 -5.50 -6.63
C ASP A 72 18.59 -5.67 -5.17
N ASN A 73 18.65 -4.57 -4.39
CA ASN A 73 19.01 -4.59 -2.98
C ASN A 73 18.01 -3.79 -2.12
N PRO A 74 17.75 -4.19 -0.87
CA PRO A 74 16.85 -3.46 0.03
C PRO A 74 17.28 -2.02 0.36
N GLU A 75 18.57 -1.70 0.19
CA GLU A 75 19.13 -0.36 0.42
C GLU A 75 18.95 0.57 -0.80
N ASP A 76 18.58 0.02 -1.96
CA ASP A 76 18.35 0.80 -3.16
C ASP A 76 17.05 1.63 -3.05
N PRO A 77 16.95 2.75 -3.77
CA PRO A 77 15.70 3.50 -3.89
C PRO A 77 14.53 2.58 -4.29
N ILE A 78 13.36 2.79 -3.67
CA ILE A 78 12.18 1.92 -3.83
C ILE A 78 11.69 1.95 -5.27
N GLU A 79 11.68 0.77 -5.89
CA GLU A 79 11.07 0.47 -7.19
C GLU A 79 10.06 -0.67 -6.98
N SER A 80 8.76 -0.45 -7.18
CA SER A 80 7.74 -1.45 -6.82
C SER A 80 6.40 -1.31 -7.55
N ASP A 81 5.74 -2.45 -7.75
CA ASP A 81 4.32 -2.53 -8.10
C ASP A 81 3.49 -3.02 -6.90
N ILE A 82 2.47 -2.26 -6.52
CA ILE A 82 1.59 -2.55 -5.38
C ILE A 82 0.15 -2.69 -5.87
N PHE A 83 -0.39 -3.90 -5.77
CA PHE A 83 -1.75 -4.20 -6.17
C PHE A 83 -2.68 -4.17 -4.96
N ILE A 84 -3.81 -3.45 -5.06
CA ILE A 84 -4.75 -3.25 -3.96
C ILE A 84 -6.16 -3.62 -4.42
N SER A 85 -6.82 -4.50 -3.66
CA SER A 85 -8.23 -4.83 -3.87
C SER A 85 -9.13 -3.76 -3.25
N ILE A 86 -9.89 -3.05 -4.09
CA ILE A 86 -10.86 -2.06 -3.62
C ILE A 86 -12.05 -2.73 -2.90
N ASP A 87 -12.42 -3.94 -3.32
CA ASP A 87 -13.48 -4.72 -2.69
C ASP A 87 -13.09 -5.06 -1.25
N ARG A 88 -11.87 -5.61 -1.05
CA ARG A 88 -11.37 -5.98 0.28
C ARG A 88 -11.20 -4.76 1.18
N VAL A 89 -10.64 -3.67 0.66
CA VAL A 89 -10.51 -2.41 1.41
C VAL A 89 -11.89 -1.89 1.86
N THR A 90 -12.91 -2.01 1.01
CA THR A 90 -14.27 -1.61 1.35
C THR A 90 -14.87 -2.50 2.45
N GLU A 91 -14.70 -3.81 2.35
CA GLU A 91 -15.12 -4.76 3.39
C GLU A 91 -14.41 -4.50 4.72
N ASN A 92 -13.08 -4.36 4.70
CA ASN A 92 -12.26 -4.09 5.89
C ASN A 92 -12.67 -2.78 6.57
N ALA A 93 -12.93 -1.72 5.79
CA ALA A 93 -13.40 -0.44 6.34
C ALA A 93 -14.74 -0.59 7.08
N SER A 94 -15.67 -1.37 6.51
CA SER A 94 -16.96 -1.67 7.14
C SER A 94 -16.79 -2.48 8.43
N ASP A 95 -15.99 -3.54 8.40
CA ASP A 95 -15.76 -4.42 9.55
C ASP A 95 -15.06 -3.71 10.72
N GLN A 96 -14.15 -2.80 10.41
CA GLN A 96 -13.45 -1.97 11.39
C GLN A 96 -14.24 -0.71 11.77
N ASN A 97 -15.40 -0.46 11.16
CA ASN A 97 -16.22 0.73 11.37
C ASN A 97 -15.44 2.06 11.19
N VAL A 98 -14.67 2.12 10.11
CA VAL A 98 -13.92 3.30 9.66
C VAL A 98 -14.35 3.73 8.26
N SER A 99 -13.94 4.92 7.81
CA SER A 99 -14.22 5.35 6.43
C SER A 99 -13.34 4.61 5.43
N PHE A 100 -13.87 4.34 4.24
CA PHE A 100 -13.11 3.79 3.12
C PHE A 100 -11.81 4.57 2.86
N GLU A 101 -11.86 5.91 2.89
CA GLU A 101 -10.67 6.73 2.65
C GLU A 101 -9.60 6.59 3.74
N LEU A 102 -9.98 6.22 4.96
CA LEU A 102 -9.02 6.00 6.04
C LEU A 102 -8.35 4.64 5.87
N GLU A 103 -9.14 3.61 5.56
CA GLU A 103 -8.62 2.26 5.34
C GLU A 103 -7.74 2.19 4.09
N LEU A 104 -8.15 2.82 2.99
CA LEU A 104 -7.34 2.87 1.78
C LEU A 104 -5.98 3.54 2.05
N LYS A 105 -5.95 4.64 2.81
CA LYS A 105 -4.69 5.26 3.22
C LYS A 105 -3.84 4.33 4.08
N ARG A 106 -4.46 3.60 5.01
CA ARG A 106 -3.73 2.61 5.83
C ARG A 106 -3.07 1.58 4.94
N VAL A 107 -3.81 0.98 4.00
CA VAL A 107 -3.29 -0.04 3.08
C VAL A 107 -2.17 0.51 2.18
N LEU A 108 -2.31 1.74 1.66
CA LEU A 108 -1.26 2.41 0.90
C LEU A 108 0.04 2.57 1.73
N ALA A 109 -0.08 3.10 2.96
CA ALA A 109 1.07 3.25 3.85
C ALA A 109 1.65 1.89 4.27
N HIS A 110 0.81 0.88 4.51
CA HIS A 110 1.20 -0.46 4.88
C HIS A 110 2.10 -1.09 3.81
N GLY A 111 1.71 -1.01 2.53
CA GLY A 111 2.54 -1.49 1.42
C GLY A 111 3.91 -0.80 1.35
N LEU A 112 3.94 0.53 1.51
CA LEU A 112 5.19 1.29 1.54
C LEU A 112 6.07 0.94 2.76
N LEU A 113 5.47 0.77 3.94
CA LEU A 113 6.21 0.41 5.16
C LEU A 113 6.83 -0.99 5.05
N HIS A 114 6.15 -1.94 4.43
CA HIS A 114 6.73 -3.25 4.10
C HIS A 114 7.98 -3.11 3.21
N LEU A 115 7.91 -2.28 2.15
CA LEU A 115 9.06 -2.00 1.29
C LEU A 115 10.22 -1.34 2.05
N ILE A 116 9.94 -0.55 3.08
CA ILE A 116 10.95 0.07 3.95
C ILE A 116 11.57 -0.96 4.93
N GLY A 117 10.93 -2.11 5.13
CA GLY A 117 11.44 -3.21 5.96
C GLY A 117 10.65 -3.47 7.25
N TYR A 118 9.48 -2.84 7.42
CA TYR A 118 8.56 -3.16 8.52
C TYR A 118 7.78 -4.44 8.20
N ASN A 119 8.03 -5.52 8.93
CA ASN A 119 7.28 -6.77 8.82
C ASN A 119 6.07 -6.80 9.77
N ASP A 120 5.23 -7.82 9.64
CA ASP A 120 4.02 -8.05 10.44
C ASP A 120 3.80 -9.56 10.76
N LYS A 121 4.88 -10.34 10.83
CA LYS A 121 4.82 -11.80 11.00
C LYS A 121 4.69 -12.24 12.45
N THR A 122 5.19 -11.43 13.38
CA THR A 122 5.10 -11.66 14.83
C THR A 122 4.24 -10.60 15.51
N GLU A 123 3.77 -10.86 16.72
CA GLU A 123 2.94 -9.89 17.48
C GLU A 123 3.68 -8.56 17.71
N GLU A 124 4.98 -8.61 18.00
CA GLU A 124 5.81 -7.41 18.20
C GLU A 124 5.95 -6.59 16.90
N GLU A 125 6.18 -7.27 15.77
CA GLU A 125 6.25 -6.66 14.45
C GLU A 125 4.91 -6.05 14.03
N GLN A 126 3.80 -6.76 14.26
CA GLN A 126 2.45 -6.23 13.99
C GLN A 126 2.13 -4.99 14.82
N GLN A 127 2.53 -4.99 16.09
CA GLN A 127 2.35 -3.82 16.95
C GLN A 127 3.14 -2.62 16.39
N LEU A 128 4.41 -2.83 16.03
CA LEU A 128 5.25 -1.78 15.45
C LEU A 128 4.67 -1.25 14.12
N MET A 129 4.22 -2.15 13.24
CA MET A 129 3.57 -1.78 11.97
C MET A 129 2.35 -0.90 12.22
N ARG A 130 1.46 -1.31 13.13
CA ARG A 130 0.27 -0.52 13.50
C ARG A 130 0.63 0.85 14.09
N GLU A 131 1.64 0.91 14.96
CA GLU A 131 2.12 2.17 15.52
C GLU A 131 2.61 3.13 14.42
N LYS A 132 3.30 2.61 13.41
CA LYS A 132 3.77 3.39 12.25
C LYS A 132 2.63 3.84 11.34
N GLU A 133 1.69 2.96 11.03
CA GLU A 133 0.48 3.29 10.28
C GLU A 133 -0.28 4.45 10.94
N GLU A 134 -0.57 4.36 12.24
CA GLU A 134 -1.28 5.41 12.99
C GLU A 134 -0.50 6.74 12.99
N ALA A 135 0.82 6.68 13.20
CA ALA A 135 1.66 7.86 13.16
C ALA A 135 1.55 8.58 11.81
N TYR A 136 1.59 7.84 10.70
CA TYR A 136 1.55 8.44 9.36
C TYR A 136 0.15 8.81 8.88
N LEU A 137 -0.89 8.11 9.32
CA LEU A 137 -2.28 8.54 9.08
C LEU A 137 -2.57 9.89 9.73
N SER A 138 -1.93 10.21 10.86
CA SER A 138 -2.03 11.51 11.53
C SER A 138 -1.19 12.63 10.88
N LEU A 139 -0.24 12.27 10.00
CA LEU A 139 0.63 13.23 9.33
C LEU A 139 -0.17 14.03 8.30
N GLN A 140 -0.45 15.29 8.62
CA GLN A 140 -1.27 16.14 7.76
C GLN A 140 -0.62 16.40 6.40
N ILE A 141 -1.44 16.28 5.36
CA ILE A 141 -1.14 16.75 4.01
C ILE A 141 -1.38 18.27 3.98
N ASN A 142 -0.47 19.03 4.58
CA ASN A 142 -0.41 20.49 4.42
C ASN A 142 0.42 20.88 3.19
#